data_AF-A0A527FTR5-F1
#
_entry.id   AF-A0A527FTR5-F1
#
_cell.length_a   1.000
_cell.length_b   1.000
_cell.length_c   1.000
_cell.angle_alpha   90.00
_cell.angle_beta   90.00
_cell.angle_gamma   90.00
#
_symmetry.space_group_name_H-M   'P 1'
#
loop_
_entity.id
_entity.type
_entity.pdbx_description
1 polymer ?
#
loop_
_entity_poly.entity_id
_entity_poly.type
_entity_poly.pdbx_seq_one_letter_code
_entity_poly.pdbx_strand_id
1 'polypeptide(L)' 'MLHWDADLKGFGVLCSGVTSTKTFIAQRTLPDGKTRRVTVAAVNEMALSKAREEAADMLVDLRKGKDPKARSMTL' A
#
# COMPACT_ATOMS: atom_id res chain seq x y z
N MET A 1 -9.64 -7.31 7.86
CA MET A 1 -8.86 -6.76 9.00
C MET A 1 -7.57 -6.14 8.49
N LEU A 2 -7.14 -5.02 9.06
CA LEU A 2 -5.91 -4.32 8.64
C LEU A 2 -4.86 -4.42 9.75
N HIS A 3 -3.66 -4.87 9.40
CA HIS A 3 -2.51 -4.94 10.28
C HIS A 3 -1.41 -4.01 9.77
N TRP A 4 -0.94 -3.10 10.62
CA TRP A 4 0.11 -2.17 10.25
C TRP A 4 1.48 -2.70 10.64
N ASP A 5 2.47 -2.42 9.80
CA ASP A 5 3.87 -2.66 10.13
C ASP A 5 4.32 -1.73 11.25
N ALA A 6 5.15 -2.25 12.16
CA ALA A 6 5.63 -1.49 13.31
C ALA A 6 6.65 -0.42 12.88
N ASP A 7 7.50 -0.75 11.91
CA ASP A 7 8.68 0.02 11.53
C ASP A 7 8.35 1.02 10.41
N LEU A 8 7.64 0.57 9.37
CA LEU A 8 7.28 1.40 8.21
C LEU A 8 5.85 1.94 8.33
N LYS A 9 5.71 3.16 8.84
CA LYS A 9 4.39 3.81 8.97
C LYS A 9 3.71 4.01 7.62
N GLY A 10 2.49 3.50 7.52
CA GLY A 10 1.70 3.52 6.29
C GLY A 10 1.80 2.23 5.48
N PHE A 11 2.70 1.30 5.82
CA PHE A 11 2.74 -0.03 5.24
C PHE A 11 2.00 -1.04 6.13
N GLY A 12 1.27 -1.97 5.52
CA GLY A 12 0.56 -3.01 6.26
C GLY A 12 0.03 -4.14 5.40
N VAL A 13 -0.70 -5.06 6.03
CA VAL A 13 -1.39 -6.19 5.41
C VAL A 13 -2.89 -6.03 5.59
N LEU A 14 -3.61 -5.98 4.47
CA LEU A 14 -5.06 -6.11 4.43
C LEU A 14 -5.43 -7.59 4.31
N CYS A 15 -5.97 -8.16 5.39
CA CYS A 15 -6.55 -9.49 5.41
C CYS A 15 -8.04 -9.38 5.02
N SER A 16 -8.46 -10.17 4.03
CA SER A 16 -9.88 -10.35 3.72
C SER A 16 -10.62 -10.89 4.96
N GLY A 17 -11.84 -10.40 5.18
CA GLY A 17 -12.71 -10.90 6.26
C GLY A 17 -13.54 -12.12 5.86
N VAL A 18 -13.54 -12.46 4.57
CA VAL A 18 -14.39 -13.51 3.97
C VAL A 18 -13.58 -14.57 3.21
N THR A 19 -12.36 -14.24 2.78
CA THR A 19 -11.44 -15.16 2.11
C THR A 19 -10.11 -15.24 2.85
N SER A 20 -9.24 -16.16 2.46
CA SER A 20 -7.87 -16.27 2.96
C SER A 20 -6.91 -15.26 2.33
N THR A 21 -7.38 -14.42 1.41
CA THR A 21 -6.55 -13.45 0.69
C THR A 21 -5.94 -12.43 1.65
N LYS A 22 -4.64 -12.19 1.49
CA LYS A 22 -3.89 -11.15 2.19
C LYS A 22 -3.13 -10.32 1.16
N THR A 23 -3.16 -9.01 1.34
CA THR A 23 -2.57 -8.06 0.40
C THR A 23 -1.70 -7.07 1.14
N PHE A 24 -0.47 -6.90 0.69
CA PHE A 24 0.38 -5.81 1.13
C PHE A 24 -0.13 -4.48 0.59
N ILE A 25 -0.26 -3.49 1.46
CA ILE A 25 -0.78 -2.17 1.11
C ILE A 25 0.13 -1.07 1.63
N ALA A 26 0.19 0.03 0.88
CA ALA A 26 0.71 1.30 1.35
C ALA A 26 -0.43 2.32 1.43
N GLN A 27 -0.48 3.09 2.51
CA GLN A 27 -1.51 4.09 2.74
C GLN A 27 -0.90 5.36 3.33
N ARG A 28 -1.30 6.51 2.78
CA ARG A 28 -0.88 7.81 3.28
C ARG A 28 -1.92 8.89 2.96
N THR A 29 -1.99 9.90 3.81
CA THR A 29 -2.68 11.16 3.52
C THR A 29 -1.80 12.02 2.63
N LEU A 30 -2.30 12.33 1.44
CA LEU A 30 -1.67 13.23 0.49
C LEU A 30 -1.68 14.68 1.00
N PRO A 31 -0.84 15.58 0.44
CA PRO A 31 -0.86 17.00 0.78
C PRO A 31 -2.22 17.70 0.58
N ASP A 32 -3.08 17.16 -0.29
CA ASP A 32 -4.45 17.65 -0.52
C ASP A 32 -5.46 17.19 0.55
N GLY A 33 -4.99 16.51 1.61
CA GLY A 33 -5.80 16.00 2.71
C GLY A 33 -6.47 14.66 2.42
N LYS A 34 -6.36 14.10 1.20
CA LYS A 34 -7.01 12.83 0.86
C LYS A 34 -6.16 11.65 1.29
N THR A 35 -6.78 10.69 1.97
CA THR A 35 -6.12 9.42 2.27
C THR A 35 -6.17 8.50 1.05
N ARG A 36 -5.01 8.09 0.56
CA ARG A 36 -4.86 7.10 -0.51
C ARG A 36 -4.31 5.81 0.03
N ARG A 37 -4.91 4.70 -0.41
CA ARG A 37 -4.41 3.34 -0.22
C ARG A 37 -4.13 2.73 -1.58
N VAL A 38 -2.93 2.18 -1.74
CA VAL A 38 -2.46 1.47 -2.92
C VAL A 38 -2.07 0.05 -2.55
N THR A 39 -2.27 -0.86 -3.49
CA THR A 39 -1.82 -2.26 -3.37
C THR A 39 -0.36 -2.34 -3.76
N VAL A 40 0.44 -2.98 -2.93
CA VAL A 40 1.85 -3.26 -3.21
C VAL A 40 1.96 -4.60 -3.94
N ALA A 41 1.44 -5.68 -3.33
CA ALA A 41 1.42 -7.03 -3.91
C ALA A 41 0.50 -7.96 -3.11
N ALA A 42 0.16 -9.12 -3.66
CA ALA A 42 -0.43 -10.21 -2.89
C ALA A 42 0.63 -10.86 -1.98
N VAL A 43 0.24 -11.27 -0.77
CA VAL A 43 1.21 -11.83 0.21
C VAL A 43 1.83 -13.16 -0.25
N ASN A 44 1.14 -13.91 -1.09
CA ASN A 44 1.63 -15.16 -1.68
C ASN A 44 2.55 -14.95 -2.90
N GLU A 45 2.69 -13.73 -3.39
CA GLU A 45 3.48 -13.42 -4.60
C GLU A 45 4.77 -12.65 -4.29
N MET A 46 4.89 -12.06 -3.10
CA MET A 46 6.03 -11.22 -2.74
C MET A 46 6.47 -11.47 -1.30
N ALA A 47 7.77 -11.54 -1.05
CA ALA A 47 8.31 -11.64 0.30
C ALA A 47 8.07 -10.34 1.09
N LEU A 48 7.90 -10.44 2.41
CA LEU A 48 7.62 -9.31 3.30
C LEU A 48 8.70 -8.21 3.19
N SER A 49 9.98 -8.57 3.18
CA SER A 49 11.09 -7.62 3.08
C SER A 49 11.00 -6.81 1.80
N LYS A 50 10.77 -7.49 0.67
CA LYS A 50 10.63 -6.84 -0.63
C LYS A 50 9.38 -5.96 -0.69
N ALA A 51 8.25 -6.43 -0.18
CA ALA A 51 7.03 -5.64 -0.09
C ALA A 51 7.22 -4.36 0.75
N ARG A 52 8.03 -4.43 1.81
CA ARG A 52 8.35 -3.26 2.64
C ARG A 52 9.21 -2.25 1.89
N GLU A 53 10.20 -2.69 1.12
CA GLU A 53 11.01 -1.81 0.25
C GLU A 53 10.13 -1.11 -0.78
N GLU A 54 9.32 -1.86 -1.55
CA GLU A 54 8.43 -1.31 -2.57
C GLU A 54 7.39 -0.36 -1.96
N ALA A 55 6.85 -0.69 -0.78
CA ALA A 55 5.96 0.20 -0.06
C ALA A 55 6.63 1.51 0.35
N ALA A 56 7.91 1.50 0.74
CA ALA A 56 8.65 2.70 1.10
C ALA A 56 8.75 3.66 -0.09
N ASP A 57 9.06 3.14 -1.27
CA ASP A 57 9.13 3.92 -2.51
C ASP A 57 7.76 4.50 -2.88
N MET A 58 6.70 3.69 -2.82
CA MET A 58 5.32 4.15 -3.05
C MET A 58 4.90 5.25 -2.06
N LEU A 59 5.29 5.13 -0.78
CA LEU A 59 4.99 6.14 0.24
C LEU A 59 5.73 7.47 -0.03
N VAL A 60 6.95 7.41 -0.57
CA VAL A 60 7.70 8.60 -1.00
C VAL A 60 7.00 9.28 -2.17
N ASP A 61 6.52 8.52 -3.16
CA ASP A 61 5.79 9.08 -4.30
C ASP A 61 4.46 9.70 -3.87
N LEU A 62 3.70 9.03 -3.00
CA LEU A 62 2.49 9.60 -2.40
C LEU A 62 2.80 10.90 -1.63
N ARG A 63 3.92 10.97 -0.89
CA ARG A 63 4.34 12.20 -0.20
C ARG A 63 4.61 13.34 -1.18
N LYS A 64 5.10 13.04 -2.38
CA LYS A 64 5.33 14.01 -3.47
C LYS A 64 4.05 14.34 -4.26
N GLY A 65 2.89 13.81 -3.87
CA GLY A 65 1.62 14.01 -4.57
C GLY A 65 1.49 13.19 -5.86
N LYS A 66 2.41 12.26 -6.14
CA LYS A 66 2.30 11.33 -7.26
C LYS A 66 1.36 10.21 -6.86
N ASP A 67 0.09 10.35 -7.21
CA ASP A 67 -0.93 9.33 -6.96
C ASP A 67 -0.85 8.22 -8.03
N PRO A 68 -0.46 6.97 -7.70
CA PRO A 68 -0.44 5.87 -8.67
C PRO A 68 -1.83 5.56 -9.24
N LYS A 69 -2.90 5.85 -8.49
CA LYS A 69 -4.28 5.68 -8.96
C LYS A 69 -4.73 6.75 -9.94
N ALA A 70 -4.02 7.88 -10.04
CA ALA A 70 -4.29 8.85 -11.09
C ALA A 70 -3.90 8.31 -12.49
N ARG A 71 -3.07 7.27 -12.56
CA ARG A 71 -2.60 6.68 -13.84
C ARG A 71 -3.41 5.46 -14.28
N SER A 72 -4.28 4.89 -13.44
CA SER A 72 -5.15 3.77 -13.83
C SER A 72 -6.58 4.25 -14.13
N MET A 73 -6.75 4.98 -15.23
CA MET A 73 -8.05 5.15 -15.89
C MET A 73 -7.89 4.94 -17.39
N THR A 74 -7.38 3.76 -17.76
CA THR A 74 -7.46 3.26 -19.13
C THR A 74 -7.57 1.74 -19.05
N LEU A 75 -8.81 1.27 -19.16
CA LEU A 75 -9.27 0.16 -20.01
C LEU A 75 -10.79 0.16 -19.97
#